data_AF-A0A382VZQ8-F1
#
_entry.id   AF-A0A382VZQ8-F1
#
_cell.length_a   1.000
_cell.length_b   1.000
_cell.length_c   1.000
_cell.angle_alpha   90.00
_cell.angle_beta   90.00
_cell.angle_gamma   90.00
#
_symmetry.space_group_name_H-M   'P 1'
#
loop_
_entity.id
_entity.type
_entity.pdbx_description
1 polymer ?
#
loop_
_entity_poly.entity_id
_entity_poly.type
_entity_poly.pdbx_seq_one_letter_code
_entity_poly.pdbx_strand_id
1 'polypeptide(L)'
;MKTKPIICYPKEKLKPSNLSIYQEVRKNIKVLDELVIPPRDAKCFKVKAGQFFRIENVEGPQVGDLNLFNSDNLDEKFYSGKTRALHGTHISTGDQMWSCFPYLRPLATITKDTLDWYGIDNDGGSV
;
A
#
# COMPACT_ATOMS: atom_id res chain seq x y z
N MET A 1 -18.84 -26.40 21.65
CA MET A 1 -19.23 -25.03 21.23
C MET A 1 -18.08 -24.43 20.42
N LYS A 2 -18.33 -23.87 19.24
CA LYS A 2 -17.33 -23.05 18.53
C LYS A 2 -17.40 -21.63 19.08
N THR A 3 -16.31 -21.15 19.65
CA THR A 3 -16.18 -19.76 20.10
C THR A 3 -16.18 -18.83 18.90
N LYS A 4 -16.83 -17.66 19.00
CA LYS A 4 -16.83 -16.66 17.93
C LYS A 4 -15.43 -16.05 17.77
N PRO A 5 -14.97 -15.78 16.53
CA PRO A 5 -13.70 -15.11 16.31
C PRO A 5 -13.74 -13.67 16.82
N ILE A 6 -12.59 -13.17 17.29
CA ILE A 6 -12.40 -11.78 17.72
C ILE A 6 -11.33 -11.15 16.83
N ILE A 7 -11.65 -10.01 16.21
CA ILE A 7 -10.70 -9.25 15.39
C ILE A 7 -9.67 -8.61 16.33
N CYS A 8 -8.38 -8.87 16.07
CA CYS A 8 -7.29 -8.37 16.91
C CYS A 8 -7.18 -6.83 16.88
N TYR A 9 -7.36 -6.24 15.70
CA TYR A 9 -7.26 -4.80 15.47
C TYR A 9 -8.49 -4.32 14.68
N PRO A 10 -9.59 -3.94 15.35
CA PRO A 10 -10.78 -3.44 14.66
C PRO A 10 -10.47 -2.17 13.87
N LYS A 11 -10.92 -2.09 12.59
CA LYS A 11 -10.61 -0.97 11.69
C LYS A 11 -11.09 0.38 12.25
N GLU A 12 -12.20 0.38 12.98
CA GLU A 12 -12.79 1.60 13.58
C GLU A 12 -11.90 2.21 14.67
N LYS A 13 -10.95 1.43 15.21
CA LYS A 13 -9.97 1.89 16.20
C LYS A 13 -8.67 2.38 15.58
N LEU A 14 -8.49 2.22 14.27
CA LEU A 14 -7.32 2.74 13.58
C LEU A 14 -7.49 4.23 13.32
N LYS A 15 -6.39 4.98 13.41
CA LYS A 15 -6.39 6.37 12.99
C LYS A 15 -6.70 6.42 11.49
N PRO A 16 -7.75 7.13 11.05
CA PRO A 16 -8.08 7.23 9.64
C PRO A 16 -6.94 7.92 8.88
N SER A 17 -6.72 7.48 7.64
CA SER A 17 -5.83 8.18 6.72
C SER A 17 -6.47 9.49 6.25
N ASN A 18 -5.65 10.44 5.78
CA ASN A 18 -6.12 11.69 5.18
C ASN A 18 -6.58 11.47 3.72
N LEU A 19 -7.26 10.36 3.42
CA LEU A 19 -7.53 9.90 2.07
C LEU A 19 -8.25 10.95 1.21
N SER A 20 -9.25 11.63 1.77
CA SER A 20 -9.99 12.68 1.06
C SER A 20 -9.08 13.83 0.62
N ILE A 21 -8.18 14.28 1.51
CA ILE A 21 -7.17 15.31 1.19
C ILE A 21 -6.25 14.81 0.08
N TYR A 22 -5.79 13.57 0.16
CA TYR A 22 -4.92 12.99 -0.87
C TYR A 22 -5.62 12.87 -2.23
N GLN A 23 -6.90 12.50 -2.24
CA GLN A 23 -7.71 12.43 -3.46
C GLN A 23 -7.94 13.80 -4.09
N GLU A 24 -8.17 14.85 -3.30
CA GLU A 24 -8.27 16.22 -3.81
C GLU A 24 -6.95 16.72 -4.41
N VAL A 25 -5.83 16.49 -3.72
CA VAL A 25 -4.50 16.85 -4.24
C VAL A 25 -4.19 16.08 -5.53
N ARG A 26 -4.57 14.79 -5.60
CA ARG A 26 -4.34 13.92 -6.76
C ARG A 26 -4.94 14.49 -8.06
N LYS A 27 -6.03 15.25 -8.00
CA LYS A 27 -6.64 15.89 -9.19
C LYS A 27 -5.71 16.90 -9.88
N ASN A 28 -4.69 17.39 -9.17
CA ASN A 28 -3.82 18.48 -9.61
C ASN A 28 -2.33 18.07 -9.73
N ILE A 29 -2.01 16.77 -9.70
CA ILE A 29 -0.63 16.32 -9.78
C ILE A 29 -0.06 16.46 -11.19
N LYS A 30 1.26 16.62 -11.27
CA LYS A 30 2.02 16.56 -12.52
C LYS A 30 3.02 15.42 -12.42
N VAL A 31 3.23 14.73 -13.54
CA VAL A 31 4.27 13.70 -13.65
C VAL A 31 5.63 14.40 -13.57
N LEU A 32 6.48 13.92 -12.66
CA LEU A 32 7.83 14.46 -12.47
C LEU A 32 8.90 13.55 -13.08
N ASP A 33 8.66 12.24 -13.07
CA ASP A 33 9.57 11.22 -13.56
C ASP A 33 8.77 9.95 -13.89
N GLU A 34 9.33 9.12 -14.77
CA GLU A 34 8.74 7.85 -15.21
C GLU A 34 9.85 6.81 -15.46
N LEU A 35 9.61 5.56 -15.06
CA LEU A 35 10.51 4.46 -15.33
C LEU A 35 9.74 3.18 -15.65
N VAL A 36 10.23 2.44 -16.64
CA VAL A 36 9.72 1.09 -16.97
C VAL A 36 10.64 0.05 -16.31
N ILE A 37 10.06 -0.90 -15.57
CA ILE A 37 10.78 -2.04 -15.00
C ILE A 37 10.69 -3.21 -16.01
N PRO A 38 11.81 -3.67 -16.58
CA PRO A 38 11.78 -4.81 -17.50
C PRO A 38 11.27 -6.09 -16.82
N PRO A 39 10.68 -7.04 -17.58
CA PRO A 39 10.29 -8.32 -17.05
C PRO A 39 11.47 -9.03 -16.37
N ARG A 40 11.24 -9.58 -15.17
CA ARG A 40 12.25 -10.29 -14.35
C ARG A 40 13.43 -9.41 -13.89
N ASP A 41 13.23 -8.10 -13.82
CA ASP A 41 14.21 -7.13 -13.34
C ASP A 41 13.63 -6.31 -12.16
N ALA A 42 14.48 -5.52 -11.50
CA ALA A 42 14.09 -4.64 -10.42
C ALA A 42 14.75 -3.26 -10.57
N LYS A 43 13.99 -2.21 -10.24
CA LYS A 43 14.51 -0.83 -10.20
C LYS A 43 14.16 -0.17 -8.87
N CYS A 44 14.98 0.80 -8.50
CA CYS A 44 14.71 1.68 -7.36
C CYS A 44 14.34 3.07 -7.86
N PHE A 45 13.42 3.72 -7.14
CA PHE A 45 13.07 5.12 -7.35
C PHE A 45 12.85 5.81 -6.02
N LYS A 46 12.97 7.14 -6.01
CA LYS A 46 12.81 7.96 -4.79
C LYS A 46 11.56 8.83 -4.93
N VAL A 47 10.76 8.85 -3.87
CA VAL A 47 9.55 9.67 -3.75
C VAL A 47 9.68 10.49 -2.48
N LYS A 48 9.61 11.81 -2.60
CA LYS A 48 9.66 12.69 -1.43
C LYS A 48 8.34 12.61 -0.66
N ALA A 49 8.38 12.90 0.64
CA ALA A 49 7.17 13.03 1.44
C ALA A 49 6.20 14.06 0.80
N GLY A 50 4.93 13.68 0.67
CA GLY A 50 3.89 14.49 0.01
C GLY A 50 3.80 14.31 -1.51
N GLN A 51 4.71 13.57 -2.14
CA GLN A 51 4.60 13.16 -3.54
C GLN A 51 3.82 11.83 -3.68
N PHE A 52 3.46 11.52 -4.92
CA PHE A 52 2.75 10.30 -5.29
C PHE A 52 3.64 9.44 -6.20
N PHE A 53 3.47 8.13 -6.13
CA PHE A 53 3.91 7.20 -7.17
C PHE A 53 2.73 6.35 -7.63
N ARG A 54 2.80 5.84 -8.85
CA ARG A 54 1.81 4.94 -9.45
C ARG A 54 2.56 3.75 -10.04
N ILE A 55 2.03 2.55 -9.80
CA ILE A 55 2.46 1.31 -10.45
C ILE A 55 1.33 0.95 -11.41
N GLU A 56 1.66 0.68 -12.66
CA GLU A 56 0.68 0.36 -13.70
C GLU A 56 1.21 -0.72 -14.64
N ASN A 57 0.29 -1.55 -15.13
CA ASN A 57 0.58 -2.52 -16.18
C ASN A 57 0.53 -1.79 -17.53
N VAL A 58 1.66 -1.76 -18.24
CA VAL A 58 1.81 -0.98 -19.49
C VAL A 58 1.66 -1.82 -20.77
N GLU A 59 2.01 -3.11 -20.73
CA GLU A 59 1.97 -4.00 -21.91
C GLU A 59 1.00 -5.17 -21.74
N GLY A 60 0.90 -5.73 -20.53
CA GLY A 60 0.06 -6.90 -20.25
C GLY A 60 -0.02 -7.22 -18.75
N PRO A 61 -0.74 -8.30 -18.39
CA PRO A 61 -0.91 -8.70 -16.99
C PRO A 61 0.42 -9.10 -16.36
N GLN A 62 0.80 -8.40 -15.28
CA GLN A 62 2.00 -8.67 -14.51
C GLN A 62 1.75 -8.33 -13.04
N VAL A 63 2.34 -9.11 -12.13
CA VAL A 63 2.42 -8.80 -10.70
C VAL A 63 3.78 -8.18 -10.38
N GLY A 64 3.83 -7.31 -9.37
CA GLY A 64 5.07 -6.66 -8.94
C GLY A 64 5.30 -6.78 -7.44
N ASP A 65 6.53 -7.08 -7.06
CA ASP A 65 6.95 -7.12 -5.67
C ASP A 65 7.48 -5.75 -5.25
N LEU A 66 6.84 -5.13 -4.25
CA LEU A 66 7.19 -3.80 -3.77
C LEU A 66 7.87 -3.85 -2.41
N ASN A 67 9.04 -3.21 -2.31
CA ASN A 67 9.69 -2.88 -1.05
C ASN A 67 9.75 -1.36 -0.88
N LEU A 68 9.51 -0.87 0.35
CA LEU A 68 9.64 0.54 0.70
C LEU A 68 10.64 0.71 1.82
N PHE A 69 11.46 1.76 1.72
CA PHE A 69 12.43 2.17 2.72
C PHE A 69 12.30 3.67 2.93
N ASN A 70 12.58 4.14 4.14
CA ASN A 70 12.82 5.56 4.36
C ASN A 70 14.11 5.96 3.62
N SER A 71 14.06 7.03 2.81
CA SER A 71 15.18 7.44 1.96
C SER A 71 16.44 7.82 2.72
N ASP A 72 16.27 8.28 3.97
CA ASP A 72 17.34 8.80 4.80
C ASP A 72 17.73 7.80 5.90
N ASN A 73 17.01 6.68 6.00
CA ASN A 73 17.27 5.61 6.97
C ASN A 73 16.73 4.27 6.46
N LEU A 74 17.58 3.45 5.84
CA LEU A 74 17.18 2.16 5.27
C LEU A 74 16.84 1.09 6.34
N ASP A 75 17.14 1.33 7.61
CA ASP A 75 16.69 0.44 8.70
C ASP A 75 15.18 0.55 8.91
N GLU A 76 14.57 1.69 8.57
CA GLU A 76 13.13 1.87 8.52
C GLU A 76 12.58 1.40 7.16
N LYS A 77 11.92 0.24 7.17
CA LYS A 77 11.40 -0.41 5.95
C LYS A 77 10.00 -0.95 6.13
N PHE A 78 9.35 -1.25 5.01
CA PHE A 78 8.01 -1.82 4.97
C PHE A 78 7.90 -3.08 5.82
N TYR A 79 6.85 -3.14 6.63
CA TYR A 79 6.55 -4.25 7.52
C TYR A 79 5.20 -4.87 7.17
N SER A 80 5.24 -5.82 6.23
CA SER A 80 4.06 -6.54 5.75
C SER A 80 3.33 -7.27 6.89
N GLY A 81 4.06 -7.84 7.86
CA GLY A 81 3.47 -8.56 8.99
C GLY A 81 2.53 -7.70 9.85
N LYS A 82 2.94 -6.48 10.21
CA LYS A 82 2.09 -5.57 10.99
C LYS A 82 1.00 -4.92 10.15
N THR A 83 1.31 -4.57 8.89
CA THR A 83 0.33 -4.09 7.92
C THR A 83 -0.81 -5.10 7.76
N ARG A 84 -0.49 -6.39 7.63
CA ARG A 84 -1.46 -7.49 7.55
C ARG A 84 -2.32 -7.61 8.81
N ALA A 85 -1.70 -7.47 9.99
CA ALA A 85 -2.44 -7.54 11.24
C ALA A 85 -3.46 -6.40 11.39
N LEU A 86 -3.16 -5.21 10.86
CA LEU A 86 -4.02 -4.03 10.96
C LEU A 86 -5.11 -4.02 9.88
N HIS A 87 -4.78 -4.41 8.64
CA HIS A 87 -5.67 -4.18 7.49
C HIS A 87 -6.29 -5.45 6.91
N GLY A 88 -5.63 -6.60 7.04
CA GLY A 88 -6.05 -7.86 6.45
C GLY A 88 -4.98 -8.50 5.56
N THR A 89 -5.33 -9.59 4.87
CA THR A 89 -4.42 -10.31 3.98
C THR A 89 -3.99 -9.49 2.76
N HIS A 90 -4.86 -8.61 2.29
CA HIS A 90 -4.66 -7.70 1.16
C HIS A 90 -4.97 -6.26 1.62
N ILE A 91 -4.47 -5.29 0.88
CA ILE A 91 -4.63 -3.86 1.16
C ILE A 91 -5.16 -3.16 -0.08
N SER A 92 -6.10 -2.24 0.10
CA SER A 92 -6.61 -1.44 -1.01
C SER A 92 -6.82 0.02 -0.59
N THR A 93 -7.64 0.77 -1.33
CA THR A 93 -7.84 2.21 -1.17
C THR A 93 -8.13 2.58 0.29
N GLY A 94 -7.31 3.48 0.84
CA GLY A 94 -7.41 3.98 2.22
C GLY A 94 -6.49 3.28 3.21
N ASP A 95 -6.07 2.04 2.93
CA ASP A 95 -5.13 1.32 3.78
C ASP A 95 -3.71 1.92 3.69
N GLN A 96 -2.91 1.64 4.72
CA GLN A 96 -1.57 2.22 4.89
C GLN A 96 -0.52 1.13 4.99
N MET A 97 0.62 1.32 4.32
CA MET A 97 1.79 0.46 4.42
C MET A 97 2.64 0.93 5.62
N TRP A 98 2.78 0.10 6.65
CA TRP A 98 3.44 0.47 7.90
C TRP A 98 4.92 0.11 7.90
N SER A 99 5.75 0.94 8.55
CA SER A 99 7.16 0.63 8.80
C SER A 99 7.39 -0.35 9.96
N CYS A 100 8.57 -0.95 9.98
CA CYS A 100 9.02 -1.87 11.02
C CYS A 100 9.20 -1.17 12.39
N PHE A 101 9.33 -1.98 13.44
CA PHE A 101 9.78 -1.48 14.74
C PHE A 101 11.25 -1.03 14.69
N PRO A 102 11.63 -0.01 15.47
CA PRO A 102 10.82 0.72 16.45
C PRO A 102 9.97 1.87 15.86
N TYR A 103 10.04 2.11 14.55
CA TYR A 103 9.47 3.29 13.90
C TYR A 103 7.94 3.30 13.85
N LEU A 104 7.34 2.16 13.46
CA LEU A 104 5.91 1.90 13.36
C LEU A 104 5.06 3.13 12.96
N ARG A 105 5.27 3.61 11.74
CA ARG A 105 4.48 4.70 11.15
C ARG A 105 4.07 4.37 9.70
N PRO A 106 3.04 5.04 9.15
CA PRO A 106 2.74 4.92 7.74
C PRO A 106 3.91 5.42 6.87
N LEU A 107 4.34 4.60 5.90
CA LEU A 107 5.27 4.97 4.83
C LEU A 107 4.52 5.43 3.58
N ALA A 108 3.41 4.78 3.26
CA ALA A 108 2.54 5.11 2.13
C ALA A 108 1.07 4.86 2.49
N THR A 109 0.16 5.55 1.81
CA THR A 109 -1.29 5.31 1.84
C THR A 109 -1.75 5.00 0.42
N ILE A 110 -2.53 3.93 0.23
CA ILE A 110 -3.09 3.61 -1.07
C ILE A 110 -4.22 4.62 -1.36
N THR A 111 -3.99 5.51 -2.32
CA THR A 111 -4.98 6.57 -2.64
C THR A 111 -5.98 6.15 -3.70
N LYS A 112 -5.61 5.16 -4.51
CA LYS A 112 -6.44 4.64 -5.59
C LYS A 112 -5.96 3.24 -5.95
N ASP A 113 -6.92 2.33 -6.01
CA ASP A 113 -6.81 1.02 -6.62
C ASP A 113 -7.87 0.91 -7.73
N THR A 114 -7.46 0.42 -8.90
CA THR A 114 -8.36 0.19 -10.04
C THR A 114 -9.01 -1.20 -10.01
N LEU A 115 -8.51 -2.11 -9.17
CA LEU A 115 -9.03 -3.46 -8.97
C LEU A 115 -9.83 -3.62 -7.67
N ASP A 116 -10.09 -2.53 -6.95
CA ASP A 116 -10.86 -2.51 -5.68
C ASP A 116 -12.26 -3.15 -5.80
N TRP A 117 -12.82 -3.20 -7.02
CA TRP A 117 -14.09 -3.87 -7.31
C TRP A 117 -14.02 -5.40 -7.12
N TYR A 118 -12.83 -6.00 -7.11
CA TYR A 118 -12.63 -7.45 -7.06
C TYR A 118 -13.06 -8.04 -5.71
N GLY A 119 -12.79 -7.33 -4.61
CA GLY A 119 -13.13 -7.78 -3.27
C GLY A 119 -12.47 -9.11 -2.91
N ILE A 120 -13.26 -10.06 -2.42
CA ILE A 120 -12.82 -11.41 -2.08
C ILE A 120 -13.69 -12.40 -2.89
N ASP A 121 -13.05 -13.26 -3.67
CA ASP A 121 -13.73 -14.27 -4.48
C ASP A 121 -14.25 -15.47 -3.65
N ASN A 122 -14.91 -16.43 -4.30
CA ASN A 122 -15.49 -17.59 -3.64
C ASN A 122 -14.46 -18.56 -3.05
N ASP A 123 -13.22 -18.50 -3.52
CA ASP A 123 -12.09 -19.31 -3.03
C ASP A 123 -11.30 -18.58 -1.94
N GLY A 124 -11.69 -17.33 -1.61
CA GLY A 124 -11.02 -16.47 -0.63
C GLY A 124 -9.84 -15.67 -1.18
N GLY A 125 -9.70 -15.61 -2.50
CA GLY A 125 -8.70 -14.82 -3.22
C GLY A 125 -9.04 -13.34 -3.28
N SER A 126 -8.01 -12.48 -3.30
CA SER A 126 -8.11 -11.02 -3.39
C SER A 126 -6.83 -10.46 -4.03
N VAL A 127 -6.79 -9.16 -4.31
CA VAL A 127 -5.63 -8.46 -4.92
C VAL A 127 -5.30 -7.18 -4.17
#